data_AF-A0A8H6HKI3-F1
#
_entry.id   AF-A0A8H6HKI3-F1
#
_cell.length_a   1.000
_cell.length_b   1.000
_cell.length_c   1.000
_cell.angle_alpha   90.00
_cell.angle_beta   90.00
_cell.angle_gamma   90.00
#
_symmetry.space_group_name_H-M   'P 1'
#
loop_
_entity.id
_entity.type
_entity.pdbx_description
1 polymer ?
#
loop_
_entity_poly.entity_id
_entity_poly.type
_entity_poly.pdbx_seq_one_letter_code
_entity_poly.pdbx_strand_id
1 'polypeptide(L)'
;MPGWPYLSVTDATPNDLWVEIAGLLEPLDIRALQTTCRALNRALYRKPVWAVALRQVCREHSLFLPTFPIDKMDTRQLFRAAMGPYRFRSLIEGTGSFAGHAADAPALKPAHGPIGHQVGVPQTGASYLVPGGRFFLTFDCNVLALWDFGLVGSVSQPRRMAHLDFPPGTFIGFEAGYVFMDVSMYQDSLRVVVAGGSRRVR
;
A
#
# COMPACT_ATOMS: atom_id res chain seq x y z
N MET A 1 30.71 -35.99 -32.79
CA MET A 1 29.74 -34.91 -33.05
C MET A 1 30.10 -33.73 -32.18
N PRO A 2 30.39 -32.53 -32.72
CA PRO A 2 30.66 -31.36 -31.89
C PRO A 2 29.34 -30.81 -31.35
N GLY A 3 29.23 -30.70 -30.02
CA GLY A 3 28.07 -30.12 -29.36
C GLY A 3 28.04 -28.62 -29.56
N TRP A 4 26.95 -28.11 -30.14
CA TRP A 4 26.66 -26.68 -30.15
C TRP A 4 26.44 -26.19 -28.72
N PRO A 5 27.01 -25.04 -28.32
CA PRO A 5 26.71 -24.47 -27.01
C PRO A 5 25.26 -24.01 -27.01
N TYR A 6 24.40 -24.72 -26.29
CA TYR A 6 23.05 -24.26 -25.96
C TYR A 6 23.19 -23.03 -25.07
N LEU A 7 23.30 -21.85 -25.67
CA LEU A 7 23.06 -20.60 -24.96
C LEU A 7 21.62 -20.67 -24.47
N SER A 8 21.44 -20.62 -23.15
CA SER A 8 20.10 -20.55 -22.59
C SER A 8 19.44 -19.27 -23.11
N VAL A 9 18.14 -19.30 -23.41
CA VAL A 9 17.40 -18.12 -23.92
C VAL A 9 17.66 -16.88 -23.06
N THR A 10 17.85 -17.08 -21.75
CA THR A 10 18.20 -16.06 -20.76
C THR A 10 19.59 -15.46 -20.88
N ASP A 11 20.56 -16.14 -21.50
CA ASP A 11 21.90 -15.59 -21.78
C ASP A 11 21.93 -14.77 -23.07
N ALA A 12 20.98 -15.02 -23.97
CA ALA A 12 20.85 -14.31 -25.24
C ALA A 12 19.92 -13.08 -25.16
N THR A 13 18.96 -13.06 -24.23
CA THR A 13 18.00 -11.97 -24.07
C THR A 13 18.58 -10.80 -23.25
N PRO A 14 18.68 -9.59 -23.83
CA PRO A 14 19.11 -8.39 -23.11
C PRO A 14 18.27 -8.07 -21.86
N ASN A 15 18.91 -7.44 -20.87
CA ASN A 15 18.33 -7.24 -19.54
C ASN A 15 17.08 -6.34 -19.53
N ASP A 16 17.03 -5.38 -20.45
CA ASP A 16 15.93 -4.48 -20.74
C ASP A 16 14.69 -5.22 -21.24
N LEU A 17 14.84 -6.24 -22.09
CA LEU A 17 13.70 -7.04 -22.55
C LEU A 17 13.02 -7.79 -21.40
N TRP A 18 13.77 -8.22 -20.38
CA TRP A 18 13.18 -8.82 -19.18
C TRP A 18 12.33 -7.84 -18.36
N VAL A 19 12.68 -6.54 -18.40
CA VAL A 19 11.90 -5.49 -17.73
C VAL A 19 10.60 -5.25 -18.49
N GLU A 20 10.66 -5.21 -19.83
CA GLU A 20 9.47 -5.08 -20.67
C GLU A 20 8.54 -6.29 -20.54
N ILE A 21 9.08 -7.51 -20.59
CA ILE A 21 8.31 -8.74 -20.35
C ILE A 21 7.65 -8.69 -18.97
N ALA A 22 8.38 -8.29 -17.93
CA ALA A 22 7.83 -8.18 -16.59
C ALA A 22 6.72 -7.12 -16.48
N GLY A 23 6.75 -6.05 -17.27
CA GLY A 23 5.68 -5.06 -17.34
C GLY A 23 4.39 -5.54 -18.00
N LEU A 24 4.42 -6.74 -18.59
CA LEU A 24 3.25 -7.40 -19.18
C LEU A 24 2.70 -8.54 -18.29
N LEU A 25 3.36 -8.85 -17.17
CA LEU A 25 3.06 -9.99 -16.32
C LEU A 25 2.56 -9.54 -14.96
N GLU A 26 1.67 -10.33 -14.36
CA GLU A 26 1.36 -10.15 -12.95
C GLU A 26 2.55 -10.60 -12.07
N PRO A 27 2.72 -10.02 -10.87
CA PRO A 27 3.74 -10.46 -9.90
C PRO A 27 3.75 -11.96 -9.62
N LEU A 28 2.59 -12.62 -9.65
CA LEU A 28 2.47 -14.06 -9.48
C LEU A 28 3.13 -14.83 -10.63
N ASP A 29 2.96 -14.38 -11.87
CA ASP A 29 3.54 -15.00 -13.05
C ASP A 29 5.06 -14.80 -13.08
N ILE A 30 5.54 -13.62 -12.74
CA ILE A 30 6.98 -13.35 -12.59
C ILE A 30 7.57 -14.32 -11.57
N ARG A 31 6.90 -14.51 -10.42
CA ARG A 31 7.33 -15.48 -9.40
C ARG A 31 7.28 -16.91 -9.91
N ALA A 32 6.23 -17.31 -10.64
CA ALA A 32 6.14 -18.65 -11.21
C ALA A 32 7.31 -18.90 -12.17
N LEU A 33 7.61 -17.98 -13.08
CA LEU A 33 8.76 -18.05 -13.98
C LEU A 33 10.10 -18.16 -13.24
N GLN A 34 10.29 -17.40 -12.15
CA GLN A 34 11.49 -17.50 -11.30
C GLN A 34 11.69 -18.87 -10.66
N THR A 35 10.62 -19.67 -10.49
CA THR A 35 10.71 -21.02 -9.92
C THR A 35 11.01 -22.10 -10.94
N THR A 36 10.93 -21.79 -12.24
CA THR A 36 11.16 -22.78 -13.31
C THR A 36 12.63 -23.15 -13.48
N CYS A 37 13.53 -22.16 -13.52
CA CYS A 37 14.96 -22.39 -13.68
C CYS A 37 15.83 -21.26 -13.08
N ARG A 38 17.10 -21.57 -12.81
CA ARG A 38 18.05 -20.64 -12.19
C ARG A 38 18.34 -19.41 -13.07
N ALA A 39 18.29 -19.58 -14.39
CA ALA A 39 18.60 -18.50 -15.31
C ALA A 39 17.47 -17.47 -15.36
N LEU A 40 16.21 -17.91 -15.44
CA LEU A 40 15.03 -17.04 -15.31
C LEU A 40 14.97 -16.39 -13.92
N ASN A 41 15.32 -17.14 -12.87
CA ASN A 41 15.44 -16.58 -11.53
C ASN A 41 16.42 -15.38 -11.51
N ARG A 42 17.64 -15.55 -12.04
CA ARG A 42 18.65 -14.49 -12.12
C ARG A 42 18.22 -13.31 -12.99
N ALA A 43 17.51 -13.57 -14.09
CA ALA A 43 17.04 -12.55 -15.01
C ALA A 43 15.92 -11.69 -14.40
N LEU A 44 14.95 -12.34 -13.74
CA LEU A 44 13.74 -11.71 -13.20
C LEU A 44 13.89 -11.24 -11.76
N TYR A 45 14.83 -11.76 -10.96
CA TYR A 45 15.06 -11.31 -9.58
C TYR A 45 15.96 -10.08 -9.53
N ARG A 46 15.56 -9.02 -10.24
CA ARG A 46 16.32 -7.77 -10.36
C ARG A 46 15.47 -6.57 -9.93
N LYS A 47 16.13 -5.55 -9.38
CA LYS A 47 15.47 -4.32 -8.93
C LYS A 47 14.56 -3.67 -9.99
N PRO A 48 14.98 -3.45 -11.26
CA PRO A 48 14.12 -2.80 -12.26
C PRO A 48 12.87 -3.62 -12.59
N VAL A 49 12.98 -4.94 -12.66
CA VAL A 49 11.84 -5.86 -12.89
C VAL A 49 10.79 -5.68 -11.79
N TRP A 50 11.20 -5.76 -10.53
CA TRP A 50 10.27 -5.62 -9.40
C TRP A 50 9.81 -4.18 -9.16
N ALA A 51 10.56 -3.18 -9.61
CA ALA A 51 10.13 -1.79 -9.60
C ALA A 51 8.98 -1.56 -10.60
N VAL A 52 9.07 -2.10 -11.81
CA VAL A 52 7.99 -2.05 -12.80
C VAL A 52 6.77 -2.82 -12.30
N ALA A 53 6.96 -4.05 -11.82
CA ALA A 53 5.87 -4.85 -11.26
C ALA A 53 5.15 -4.13 -10.11
N LEU A 54 5.89 -3.49 -9.19
CA LEU A 54 5.27 -2.73 -8.10
C LEU A 54 4.46 -1.52 -8.59
N ARG A 55 4.96 -0.77 -9.59
CA ARG A 55 4.21 0.35 -10.17
C ARG A 55 2.91 -0.12 -10.81
N GLN A 56 2.94 -1.25 -11.50
CA GLN A 56 1.76 -1.87 -12.09
C GLN A 56 0.74 -2.26 -11.01
N VAL A 57 1.17 -2.97 -9.97
CA VAL A 57 0.33 -3.31 -8.81
C VAL A 57 -0.29 -2.08 -8.17
N CYS A 58 0.47 -1.00 -8.02
CA CYS A 58 -0.06 0.24 -7.46
C CYS A 58 -1.18 0.83 -8.34
N ARG A 59 -1.03 0.77 -9.66
CA ARG A 59 -2.07 1.22 -10.60
C ARG A 59 -3.31 0.32 -10.58
N GLU A 60 -3.11 -1.00 -10.58
CA GLU A 60 -4.19 -1.99 -10.63
C GLU A 60 -5.03 -2.03 -9.35
N HIS A 61 -4.38 -1.88 -8.20
CA HIS A 61 -5.02 -1.92 -6.89
C HIS A 61 -5.27 -0.54 -6.27
N SER A 62 -5.12 0.54 -7.05
CA SER A 62 -5.28 1.92 -6.59
C SER A 62 -4.50 2.22 -5.30
N LEU A 63 -3.25 1.73 -5.21
CA LEU A 63 -2.37 2.00 -4.07
C LEU A 63 -1.68 3.34 -4.27
N PHE A 64 -1.47 4.07 -3.18
CA PHE A 64 -0.77 5.34 -3.22
C PHE A 64 0.72 5.12 -3.45
N LEU A 65 1.20 5.40 -4.67
CA LEU A 65 2.59 5.13 -5.07
C LEU A 65 3.64 5.75 -4.12
N PRO A 66 3.48 6.97 -3.57
CA PRO A 66 4.42 7.54 -2.60
C PRO A 66 4.57 6.76 -1.28
N THR A 67 3.68 5.80 -1.01
CA THR A 67 3.86 4.81 0.06
C THR A 67 5.19 4.07 -0.10
N PHE A 68 5.56 3.79 -1.36
CA PHE A 68 6.71 2.97 -1.72
C PHE A 68 7.82 3.84 -2.32
N PRO A 69 8.91 4.15 -1.58
CA PRO A 69 10.05 4.86 -2.15
C PRO A 69 10.89 3.90 -3.01
N ILE A 70 10.40 3.60 -4.22
CA ILE A 70 10.95 2.58 -5.14
C ILE A 70 12.48 2.70 -5.30
N ASP A 71 12.99 3.92 -5.41
CA ASP A 71 14.43 4.16 -5.61
C ASP A 71 15.26 3.78 -4.38
N LYS A 72 14.69 3.86 -3.18
CA LYS A 72 15.33 3.51 -1.91
C LYS A 72 15.10 2.05 -1.51
N MET A 73 14.17 1.36 -2.15
CA MET A 73 13.87 -0.04 -1.85
C MET A 73 14.87 -0.99 -2.49
N ASP A 74 15.23 -2.05 -1.78
CA ASP A 74 15.96 -3.18 -2.34
C ASP A 74 15.02 -4.13 -3.12
N THR A 75 15.58 -5.07 -3.88
CA THR A 75 14.79 -6.02 -4.69
C THR A 75 13.82 -6.85 -3.84
N ARG A 76 14.21 -7.22 -2.62
CA ARG A 76 13.38 -8.04 -1.73
C ARG A 76 12.20 -7.24 -1.17
N GLN A 77 12.42 -5.97 -0.86
CA GLN A 77 11.39 -5.03 -0.43
C GLN A 77 10.40 -4.77 -1.57
N LEU A 78 10.87 -4.54 -2.79
CA LEU A 78 10.02 -4.37 -3.98
C LEU A 78 9.18 -5.62 -4.23
N PHE A 79 9.81 -6.80 -4.21
CA PHE A 79 9.13 -8.10 -4.32
C PHE A 79 8.02 -8.24 -3.27
N ARG A 80 8.34 -7.98 -2.00
CA ARG A 80 7.37 -8.10 -0.89
C ARG A 80 6.20 -7.13 -1.03
N ALA A 81 6.46 -5.90 -1.47
CA ALA A 81 5.44 -4.90 -1.68
C ALA A 81 4.52 -5.27 -2.87
N ALA A 82 5.09 -5.69 -4.00
CA ALA A 82 4.33 -6.10 -5.17
C ALA A 82 3.46 -7.35 -4.89
N MET A 83 3.97 -8.28 -4.08
CA MET A 83 3.23 -9.46 -3.63
C MET A 83 2.21 -9.17 -2.51
N GLY A 84 2.17 -7.93 -1.99
CA GLY A 84 1.36 -7.54 -0.84
C GLY A 84 -0.14 -7.84 -1.02
N PRO A 85 -0.79 -7.33 -2.08
CA PRO A 85 -2.22 -7.57 -2.33
C PRO A 85 -2.57 -9.06 -2.42
N TYR A 86 -1.75 -9.86 -3.10
CA TYR A 86 -1.95 -11.30 -3.24
C TYR A 86 -1.83 -12.04 -1.91
N ARG A 87 -0.86 -11.67 -1.07
CA ARG A 87 -0.71 -12.22 0.28
C ARG A 87 -1.90 -11.85 1.16
N PHE A 88 -2.37 -10.60 1.07
CA PHE A 88 -3.52 -10.13 1.83
C PHE A 88 -4.79 -10.87 1.40
N ARG A 89 -5.03 -11.02 0.10
CA ARG A 89 -6.14 -11.80 -0.45
C ARG A 89 -6.12 -13.25 0.05
N SER A 90 -4.97 -13.92 -0.05
CA SER A 90 -4.82 -15.30 0.44
C SER A 90 -5.09 -15.44 1.94
N LEU A 91 -4.72 -14.42 2.74
CA LEU A 91 -5.06 -14.38 4.17
C LEU A 91 -6.57 -14.27 4.39
N ILE A 92 -7.26 -13.37 3.67
CA ILE A 92 -8.71 -13.22 3.81
C ILE A 92 -9.43 -14.50 3.36
N GLU A 93 -9.08 -15.06 2.21
CA GLU A 93 -9.67 -16.29 1.69
C GLU A 93 -9.45 -17.46 2.65
N GLY A 94 -8.25 -17.58 3.24
CA GLY A 94 -7.94 -18.61 4.24
C GLY A 94 -8.70 -18.47 5.56
N THR A 95 -9.24 -17.29 5.87
CA THR A 95 -10.07 -17.07 7.08
C THR A 95 -11.56 -17.37 6.89
N GLY A 96 -12.00 -17.73 5.67
CA GLY A 96 -13.42 -17.98 5.38
C GLY A 96 -14.30 -16.72 5.40
N SER A 97 -13.71 -15.53 5.54
CA SER A 97 -14.43 -14.25 5.74
C SER A 97 -15.36 -13.83 4.58
N PHE A 98 -15.24 -14.45 3.40
CA PHE A 98 -16.15 -14.17 2.27
C PHE A 98 -17.48 -14.93 2.36
N ALA A 99 -17.60 -15.93 3.23
CA ALA A 99 -18.80 -16.77 3.36
C ALA A 99 -19.77 -16.26 4.46
N GLY A 100 -20.18 -14.99 4.37
CA GLY A 100 -21.41 -14.47 4.99
C GLY A 100 -21.54 -14.42 6.52
N HIS A 101 -20.61 -14.99 7.29
CA HIS A 101 -20.64 -14.99 8.76
C HIS A 101 -19.34 -14.40 9.31
N ALA A 102 -19.19 -13.08 9.16
CA ALA A 102 -18.04 -12.34 9.68
C ALA A 102 -17.84 -12.50 11.21
N ALA A 103 -18.83 -13.05 11.93
CA ALA A 103 -18.77 -13.33 13.35
C ALA A 103 -17.87 -14.53 13.72
N ASP A 104 -17.70 -15.51 12.82
CA ASP A 104 -16.96 -16.77 13.11
C ASP A 104 -15.59 -16.86 12.42
N ALA A 105 -15.25 -15.89 11.56
CA ALA A 105 -13.93 -15.86 10.94
C ALA A 105 -12.85 -15.52 11.99
N PRO A 106 -11.72 -16.26 12.04
CA PRO A 106 -10.63 -15.94 12.94
C PRO A 106 -10.14 -14.52 12.69
N ALA A 107 -10.24 -13.65 13.70
CA ALA A 107 -9.75 -12.28 13.60
C ALA A 107 -8.26 -12.28 13.22
N LEU A 108 -7.90 -11.47 12.22
CA LEU A 108 -6.49 -11.26 11.86
C LEU A 108 -5.76 -10.71 13.08
N LYS A 109 -4.83 -11.50 13.63
CA LYS A 109 -4.01 -11.06 14.75
C LYS A 109 -2.88 -10.17 14.22
N PRO A 110 -2.67 -8.99 14.80
CA PRO A 110 -1.50 -8.18 14.51
C PRO A 110 -0.23 -9.01 14.71
N ALA A 111 0.68 -8.99 13.73
CA ALA A 111 1.97 -9.69 13.84
C ALA A 111 2.87 -9.09 14.93
N HIS A 112 2.59 -7.85 15.33
CA HIS A 112 3.30 -7.10 16.36
C HIS A 112 2.29 -6.54 17.35
N GLY A 113 2.72 -6.34 18.61
CA GLY A 113 1.93 -5.60 19.59
C GLY A 113 1.66 -4.16 19.13
N PRO A 114 0.77 -3.42 19.80
CA PRO A 114 0.43 -2.05 19.43
C PRO A 114 1.69 -1.20 19.28
N ILE A 115 1.94 -0.74 18.05
CA ILE A 115 3.10 0.10 17.70
C ILE A 115 2.72 1.54 18.04
N GLY A 116 2.84 1.88 19.32
CA GLY A 116 2.58 3.23 19.84
C GLY A 116 1.90 3.16 21.21
N HIS A 117 2.48 3.88 22.18
CA HIS A 117 1.70 4.39 23.30
C HIS A 117 0.48 5.10 22.71
N GLN A 118 -0.71 4.92 23.29
CA GLN A 118 -1.95 5.61 22.94
C GLN A 118 -1.63 7.00 22.40
N VAL A 119 -1.47 7.11 21.08
CA VAL A 119 -1.50 8.40 20.41
C VAL A 119 -2.88 8.86 20.82
N GLY A 120 -2.98 10.02 21.46
CA GLY A 120 -4.25 10.58 21.91
C GLY A 120 -5.11 10.92 20.71
N VAL A 121 -5.47 9.91 19.93
CA VAL A 121 -6.44 9.93 18.85
C VAL A 121 -7.74 10.16 19.59
N PRO A 122 -8.33 11.35 19.45
CA PRO A 122 -9.59 11.64 20.10
C PRO A 122 -10.59 10.59 19.66
N GLN A 123 -11.23 9.92 20.61
CA GLN A 123 -12.13 8.77 20.38
C GLN A 123 -13.37 9.12 19.53
N THR A 124 -13.54 10.39 19.17
CA THR A 124 -14.70 10.96 18.49
C THR A 124 -14.43 11.35 17.02
N GLY A 125 -13.24 11.05 16.50
CA GLY A 125 -12.81 11.44 15.16
C GLY A 125 -12.99 10.40 14.05
N ALA A 126 -13.03 10.86 12.80
CA ALA A 126 -12.90 9.98 11.63
C ALA A 126 -11.42 9.62 11.41
N SER A 127 -11.15 8.42 10.91
CA SER A 127 -9.80 8.01 10.55
C SER A 127 -9.77 7.29 9.20
N TYR A 128 -8.69 7.49 8.47
CA TYR A 128 -8.52 6.95 7.13
C TYR A 128 -7.09 6.46 6.93
N LEU A 129 -6.92 5.17 6.63
CA LEU A 129 -5.63 4.62 6.24
C LEU A 129 -5.48 4.71 4.72
N VAL A 130 -4.46 5.43 4.27
CA VAL A 130 -4.18 5.60 2.84
C VAL A 130 -3.81 4.25 2.24
N PRO A 131 -4.42 3.84 1.11
CA PRO A 131 -4.07 2.61 0.39
C PRO A 131 -2.56 2.47 0.18
N GLY A 132 -2.00 1.35 0.64
CA GLY A 132 -0.55 1.14 0.79
C GLY A 132 -0.11 1.06 2.25
N GLY A 133 -0.89 1.61 3.19
CA GLY A 133 -0.78 1.37 4.63
C GLY A 133 0.29 2.19 5.36
N ARG A 134 1.02 3.07 4.66
CA ARG A 134 2.08 3.90 5.26
C ARG A 134 1.54 5.17 5.89
N PHE A 135 0.59 5.82 5.22
CA PHE A 135 0.05 7.10 5.67
C PHE A 135 -1.30 6.90 6.32
N PHE A 136 -1.52 7.60 7.43
CA PHE A 136 -2.76 7.54 8.18
C PHE A 136 -3.25 8.97 8.43
N LEU A 137 -4.51 9.22 8.15
CA LEU A 137 -5.17 10.48 8.42
C LEU A 137 -6.08 10.30 9.63
N THR A 138 -5.96 11.23 10.56
CA THR A 138 -6.88 11.37 11.69
C THR A 138 -7.56 12.71 11.59
N PHE A 139 -8.86 12.73 11.82
CA PHE A 139 -9.64 13.94 11.83
C PHE A 139 -10.43 14.01 13.13
N ASP A 140 -10.23 15.04 13.92
CA ASP A 140 -11.05 15.38 15.08
C ASP A 140 -11.80 16.70 14.84
N CYS A 141 -12.56 17.16 15.84
CA CYS A 141 -13.41 18.35 15.72
C CYS A 141 -12.67 19.60 15.24
N ASN A 142 -11.38 19.72 15.53
CA ASN A 142 -10.59 20.93 15.29
C ASN A 142 -9.29 20.66 14.54
N VAL A 143 -8.90 19.41 14.29
CA VAL A 143 -7.60 19.07 13.71
C VAL A 143 -7.72 17.94 12.70
N LEU A 144 -7.23 18.20 11.49
CA LEU A 144 -6.87 17.16 10.54
C LEU A 144 -5.36 16.91 10.64
N ALA A 145 -4.93 15.69 10.93
CA ALA A 145 -3.51 15.33 11.00
C ALA A 145 -3.16 14.18 10.06
N LEU A 146 -1.99 14.31 9.42
CA LEU A 146 -1.37 13.28 8.59
C LEU A 146 -0.19 12.66 9.34
N TRP A 147 -0.19 11.34 9.41
CA TRP A 147 0.80 10.51 10.07
C TRP A 147 1.55 9.64 9.05
N ASP A 148 2.84 9.45 9.26
CA ASP A 148 3.70 8.48 8.55
C ASP A 148 4.08 7.36 9.51
N PHE A 149 3.67 6.13 9.22
CA PHE A 149 4.05 4.94 9.98
C PHE A 149 5.42 4.38 9.58
N GLY A 150 6.03 4.96 8.54
CA GLY A 150 7.31 4.55 8.00
C GLY A 150 7.18 3.43 6.97
N LEU A 151 8.32 2.84 6.63
CA LEU A 151 8.39 1.88 5.54
C LEU A 151 7.91 0.50 5.97
N VAL A 152 7.42 -0.26 4.98
CA VAL A 152 7.01 -1.64 5.19
C VAL A 152 8.19 -2.45 5.73
N GLY A 153 8.03 -2.99 6.94
CA GLY A 153 9.06 -3.79 7.61
C GLY A 153 10.03 -2.99 8.49
N SER A 154 9.92 -1.67 8.57
CA SER A 154 10.56 -0.89 9.64
C SER A 154 9.59 -0.69 10.79
N VAL A 155 10.00 -1.07 12.00
CA VAL A 155 9.26 -0.73 13.23
C VAL A 155 9.69 0.68 13.64
N SER A 156 9.12 1.68 12.97
CA SER A 156 9.28 3.09 13.34
C SER A 156 8.06 3.57 14.12
N GLN A 157 8.26 4.48 15.07
CA GLN A 157 7.13 5.14 15.71
C GLN A 157 6.38 6.01 14.68
N PRO A 158 5.04 6.03 14.71
CA PRO A 158 4.25 6.96 13.92
C PRO A 158 4.73 8.40 14.09
N ARG A 159 5.04 9.06 12.98
CA ARG A 159 5.46 10.45 12.96
C ARG A 159 4.35 11.32 12.38
N ARG A 160 3.89 12.31 13.13
CA ARG A 160 2.99 13.35 12.59
C ARG A 160 3.76 14.19 11.56
N MET A 161 3.34 14.14 10.31
CA MET A 161 3.95 14.88 9.20
C MET A 161 3.40 16.29 9.09
N ALA A 162 2.08 16.42 9.20
CA ALA A 162 1.36 17.68 9.03
C ALA A 162 0.11 17.67 9.90
N HIS A 163 -0.36 18.87 10.24
CA HIS A 163 -1.68 19.08 10.83
C HIS A 163 -2.26 20.38 10.30
N LEU A 164 -3.58 20.45 10.28
CA LEU A 164 -4.36 21.63 9.96
C LEU A 164 -5.36 21.83 11.08
N ASP A 165 -5.26 22.98 11.75
CA ASP A 165 -6.22 23.40 12.77
C ASP A 165 -7.38 24.16 12.11
N PHE A 166 -8.61 23.81 12.48
CA PHE A 166 -9.80 24.50 12.07
C PHE A 166 -10.16 25.60 13.09
N PRO A 167 -10.61 26.78 12.64
CA PRO A 167 -11.01 27.86 13.54
C PRO A 167 -12.08 27.39 14.54
N PRO A 168 -12.05 27.88 15.80
CA PRO A 168 -13.10 27.60 16.77
C PRO A 168 -14.47 27.96 16.21
N GLY A 169 -15.45 27.05 16.29
CA GLY A 169 -16.78 27.23 15.71
C GLY A 169 -16.89 26.91 14.22
N THR A 170 -15.80 26.44 13.58
CA THR A 170 -15.88 25.71 12.30
C THR A 170 -16.54 24.37 12.59
N PHE A 171 -17.87 24.36 12.55
CA PHE A 171 -18.60 23.11 12.57
C PHE A 171 -18.36 22.43 11.22
N ILE A 172 -17.50 21.43 11.23
CA ILE A 172 -17.52 20.43 10.17
C ILE A 172 -18.74 19.57 10.47
N GLY A 173 -19.88 20.05 9.96
CA GLY A 173 -21.21 19.66 10.40
C GLY A 173 -21.40 18.15 10.51
N PHE A 174 -21.61 17.67 11.73
CA PHE A 174 -22.23 16.39 12.04
C PHE A 174 -23.76 16.50 11.89
N GLU A 175 -24.28 17.07 10.79
CA GLU A 175 -25.72 16.95 10.53
C GLU A 175 -25.96 15.60 9.84
N ALA A 176 -26.76 14.74 10.48
CA ALA A 176 -27.08 13.37 10.07
C ALA A 176 -25.96 12.31 10.17
N GLY A 177 -24.87 12.57 10.90
CA GLY A 177 -23.89 11.52 11.26
C GLY A 177 -22.84 11.18 10.20
N TYR A 178 -22.62 12.06 9.20
CA TYR A 178 -21.60 11.87 8.18
C TYR A 178 -20.58 13.01 8.20
N VAL A 179 -19.33 12.70 8.56
CA VAL A 179 -18.18 13.53 8.18
C VAL A 179 -17.92 13.25 6.70
N PHE A 180 -18.10 14.24 5.81
CA PHE A 180 -17.67 14.12 4.43
C PHE A 180 -16.18 14.44 4.34
N MET A 181 -15.38 13.46 4.72
CA MET A 181 -13.96 13.40 4.40
C MET A 181 -13.81 12.58 3.13
N ASP A 182 -13.60 13.25 2.00
CA ASP A 182 -13.25 12.57 0.75
C ASP A 182 -11.74 12.56 0.59
N VAL A 183 -11.19 11.37 0.38
CA VAL A 183 -9.76 11.18 0.16
C VAL A 183 -9.60 10.64 -1.25
N SER A 184 -9.04 11.47 -2.12
CA SER A 184 -8.70 11.08 -3.48
C SER A 184 -7.19 11.03 -3.65
N MET A 185 -6.72 10.03 -4.38
CA MET A 185 -5.32 9.86 -4.72
C MET A 185 -5.16 10.13 -6.21
N TYR A 186 -4.23 11.02 -6.56
CA TYR A 186 -3.93 11.32 -7.96
C TYR A 186 -2.43 11.26 -8.18
N GLN A 187 -1.99 10.20 -8.86
CA GLN A 187 -0.57 9.90 -9.12
C GLN A 187 0.24 9.93 -7.82
N ASP A 188 0.92 11.05 -7.55
CA ASP A 188 1.80 11.26 -6.40
C ASP A 188 1.22 12.21 -5.35
N SER A 189 -0.05 12.61 -5.49
CA SER A 189 -0.71 13.54 -4.58
C SER A 189 -1.87 12.88 -3.83
N LEU A 190 -1.92 13.15 -2.53
CA LEU A 190 -3.05 12.83 -1.66
C LEU A 190 -3.87 14.10 -1.50
N ARG A 191 -5.11 14.09 -1.99
CA ARG A 191 -6.07 15.18 -1.81
C ARG A 191 -7.07 14.78 -0.75
N VAL A 192 -7.21 15.63 0.25
CA VAL A 192 -8.19 15.47 1.32
C VAL A 192 -9.13 16.66 1.23
N VAL A 193 -10.40 16.38 0.94
CA VAL A 193 -11.47 17.38 0.95
C VAL A 193 -12.27 17.14 2.22
N VAL A 194 -12.38 18.18 3.04
CA VAL A 194 -13.18 18.17 4.25
C VAL A 194 -14.28 19.22 4.09
N ALA A 195 -15.52 18.78 3.96
CA ALA A 195 -16.66 19.68 3.83
C ALA A 195 -17.25 19.99 5.20
N GLY A 196 -17.29 21.28 5.58
CA GLY A 196 -17.93 21.75 6.81
C GLY A 196 -19.10 22.68 6.55
N GLY A 197 -20.23 22.44 7.22
CA GLY A 197 -21.42 23.30 7.16
C GLY A 197 -21.38 24.42 8.21
N SER A 198 -21.46 25.68 7.77
CA SER A 198 -21.63 26.82 8.69
C SER A 198 -23.10 26.99 9.07
N ARG A 199 -23.45 26.72 10.33
CA ARG A 199 -24.77 27.08 10.87
C ARG A 199 -24.74 28.56 11.24
N ARG A 200 -25.39 29.42 10.43
CA ARG A 200 -25.66 30.81 10.84
C ARG A 200 -26.66 30.77 11.99
N VAL A 201 -26.22 31.09 13.19
CA VAL A 201 -27.11 31.40 14.32
C VAL A 201 -27.84 32.69 13.95
N ARG A 202 -29.17 32.62 13.83
CA ARG A 202 -30.05 33.78 13.72
C ARG A 202 -30.40 34.29 15.11
#